data_AF-A0A1G0L8L0-F1
#
_entry.id   AF-A0A1G0L8L0-F1
#
_cell.length_a   1.000
_cell.length_b   1.000
_cell.length_c   1.000
_cell.angle_alpha   90.00
_cell.angle_beta   90.00
_cell.angle_gamma   90.00
#
_symmetry.space_group_name_H-M   'P 1'
#
loop_
_entity.id
_entity.type
_entity.pdbx_description
1 polymer ?
#
loop_
_entity_poly.entity_id
_entity_poly.type
_entity_poly.pdbx_seq_one_letter_code
_entity_poly.pdbx_strand_id
1 'polypeptide(L)'
;MRPIELIAAYCAFATLGAYTPPRVVTLVQDAGGLPVYEAPVLAPAQVLEARVAFQLVSILQDAVERGTGTAARRAVQPEVPLAGKTGTTNDNADVWFVGFTPNLVAGVWLGFDRPQSIARGAFGGTLAAPIWGLFAGAAYRNLAVPAPWQPPPGLVAVRVRRRDGGYAPSDSSDATYTEYFVEGSEPTARGIAQRVMRRLRLWSPLR
;
A
#
# COMPACT_ATOMS: atom_id res chain seq x y z
N MET A 1 12.03 12.10 10.33
CA MET A 1 11.30 10.83 10.54
C MET A 1 12.31 9.71 10.51
N ARG A 2 12.32 8.83 11.52
CA ARG A 2 13.22 7.66 11.55
C ARG A 2 12.66 6.56 10.63
N PRO A 3 13.49 5.74 9.98
CA PRO A 3 13.03 4.64 9.10
C PRO A 3 11.97 3.75 9.77
N ILE A 4 12.19 3.40 11.04
CA ILE A 4 11.27 2.55 11.80
C ILE A 4 9.89 3.20 12.03
N GLU A 5 9.81 4.52 12.13
CA GLU A 5 8.54 5.24 12.29
C GLU A 5 7.73 5.21 11.00
N LEU A 6 8.40 5.43 9.86
CA LEU A 6 7.78 5.33 8.55
C LEU A 6 7.25 3.92 8.29
N ILE A 7 8.09 2.91 8.53
CA ILE A 7 7.73 1.49 8.33
C ILE A 7 6.58 1.11 9.26
N ALA A 8 6.62 1.50 10.53
CA ALA A 8 5.56 1.21 11.48
C ALA A 8 4.21 1.82 11.07
N ALA A 9 4.19 2.99 10.42
CA ALA A 9 2.94 3.58 9.93
C ALA A 9 2.25 2.68 8.90
N TYR A 10 3.00 1.95 8.07
CA TYR A 10 2.43 1.00 7.10
C TYR A 10 1.81 -0.24 7.74
N CYS A 11 2.15 -0.55 9.01
CA CYS A 11 1.45 -1.59 9.76
C CYS A 11 -0.05 -1.31 9.85
N ALA A 12 -0.45 -0.04 10.00
CA ALA A 12 -1.86 0.32 10.03
C ALA A 12 -2.59 -0.04 8.73
N PHE A 13 -1.92 -0.06 7.58
CA PHE A 13 -2.53 -0.50 6.33
C PHE A 13 -2.58 -2.03 6.25
N ALA A 14 -1.47 -2.69 6.58
CA ALA A 14 -1.35 -4.15 6.59
C ALA A 14 -2.42 -4.83 7.45
N THR A 15 -2.81 -4.21 8.56
CA THR A 15 -3.77 -4.74 9.54
C THR A 15 -5.18 -4.14 9.43
N LEU A 16 -5.53 -3.54 8.29
CA LEU A 16 -6.84 -2.91 8.06
C LEU A 16 -7.23 -1.87 9.13
N GLY A 17 -6.25 -1.06 9.55
CA GLY A 17 -6.41 0.12 10.39
C GLY A 17 -5.93 -0.05 11.83
N ALA A 18 -5.48 -1.24 12.23
CA ALA A 18 -5.02 -1.52 13.59
C ALA A 18 -3.51 -1.30 13.75
N TYR A 19 -3.11 -0.16 14.31
CA TYR A 19 -1.71 0.14 14.58
C TYR A 19 -1.22 -0.50 15.87
N THR A 20 -0.05 -1.13 15.82
CA THR A 20 0.70 -1.57 16.99
C THR A 20 2.11 -0.97 16.94
N PRO A 21 2.58 -0.29 17.99
CA PRO A 21 3.92 0.28 17.99
C PRO A 21 4.98 -0.83 17.94
N PRO A 22 6.09 -0.61 17.21
CA PRO A 22 7.16 -1.59 17.09
C PRO A 22 7.83 -1.81 18.46
N ARG A 23 8.10 -3.08 18.78
CA ARG A 23 8.80 -3.50 20.00
C ARG A 23 10.00 -4.36 19.62
N VAL A 24 11.16 -4.07 20.21
CA VAL A 24 12.41 -4.81 19.94
C VAL A 24 12.70 -5.82 21.05
N VAL A 25 12.28 -5.54 22.28
CA VAL A 25 12.45 -6.42 23.45
C VAL A 25 11.08 -6.78 24.00
N THR A 26 10.80 -8.08 24.10
CA THR A 26 9.56 -8.62 24.68
C THR A 26 9.75 -9.18 26.09
N LEU A 27 10.93 -9.71 26.37
CA LEU A 27 11.27 -10.35 27.64
C LEU A 27 12.77 -10.20 27.92
N VAL A 28 13.13 -9.89 29.17
CA VAL A 28 14.50 -9.99 29.69
C VAL A 28 14.45 -10.89 30.92
N GLN A 29 15.31 -11.89 30.97
CA GLN A 29 15.43 -12.81 32.10
C GLN A 29 16.81 -12.71 32.74
N ASP A 30 16.89 -13.01 34.04
CA ASP A 30 18.17 -13.20 34.72
C ASP A 30 18.79 -14.57 34.39
N ALA A 31 19.97 -14.85 34.97
CA ALA A 31 20.66 -16.13 34.77
C ALA A 31 19.90 -17.35 35.32
N GLY A 32 18.95 -17.14 36.22
CA GLY A 32 18.06 -18.16 36.76
C GLY A 32 16.77 -18.35 35.95
N GLY A 33 16.55 -17.54 34.90
CA GLY A 33 15.35 -17.58 34.07
C GLY A 33 14.17 -16.76 34.61
N LEU A 34 14.37 -15.97 35.68
CA LEU A 34 13.31 -15.12 36.22
C LEU A 34 13.14 -13.86 35.36
N PRO A 35 11.90 -13.46 35.01
CA PRO A 35 11.66 -12.26 34.22
C PRO A 35 12.04 -11.00 35.01
N VAL A 36 13.00 -10.24 34.47
CA VAL A 36 13.40 -8.91 34.97
C VAL A 36 12.63 -7.80 34.25
N TYR A 37 12.19 -8.08 33.01
CA TYR A 37 11.32 -7.20 32.25
C TYR A 37 10.42 -8.05 31.34
N GLU A 38 9.15 -7.70 31.27
CA GLU A 38 8.21 -8.23 30.30
C GLU A 38 7.47 -7.06 29.66
N ALA A 39 7.44 -7.02 28.32
CA ALA A 39 6.79 -5.95 27.60
C ALA A 39 5.26 -6.04 27.80
N PRO A 40 4.57 -4.93 28.07
CA PRO A 40 3.12 -4.97 28.22
C PRO A 40 2.44 -5.48 26.94
N VAL A 41 1.35 -6.23 27.13
CA VAL A 41 0.44 -6.55 26.03
C VAL A 41 -0.24 -5.24 25.63
N LEU A 42 0.01 -4.79 24.40
CA LEU A 42 -0.60 -3.59 23.86
C LEU A 42 -1.76 -4.02 22.98
N ALA A 43 -2.96 -3.56 23.31
CA ALA A 43 -4.08 -3.67 22.38
C ALA A 43 -3.77 -2.80 21.14
N PRO A 44 -3.94 -3.33 19.92
CA PRO A 44 -3.80 -2.52 18.72
C PRO A 44 -4.77 -1.33 18.76
N ALA A 45 -4.29 -0.14 18.39
CA ALA A 45 -5.12 1.04 18.30
C ALA A 45 -5.73 1.12 16.89
N GLN A 46 -7.07 1.19 16.80
CA GLN A 46 -7.73 1.41 15.51
C GLN A 46 -7.57 2.89 15.12
N VAL A 47 -6.62 3.16 14.23
CA VAL A 47 -6.26 4.52 13.77
C VAL A 47 -6.88 4.88 12.42
N LEU A 48 -7.34 3.88 11.67
CA LEU A 48 -8.08 4.05 10.41
C LEU A 48 -9.30 3.13 10.41
N GLU A 49 -10.38 3.55 9.76
CA GLU A 49 -11.50 2.65 9.52
C GLU A 49 -11.09 1.54 8.54
N ALA A 50 -11.53 0.31 8.79
CA ALA A 50 -11.13 -0.85 7.98
C ALA A 50 -11.46 -0.67 6.48
N ARG A 51 -12.61 -0.06 6.16
CA ARG A 51 -13.01 0.24 4.77
C ARG A 51 -12.08 1.21 4.07
N VAL A 52 -11.51 2.18 4.80
CA VAL A 52 -10.56 3.17 4.27
C VAL A 52 -9.19 2.53 4.11
N ALA A 53 -8.75 1.78 5.12
CA ALA A 53 -7.49 1.04 5.06
C ALA A 53 -7.49 0.03 3.90
N PHE A 54 -8.59 -0.71 3.71
CA PHE A 54 -8.73 -1.66 2.60
C PHE A 54 -8.65 -0.99 1.22
N GLN A 55 -9.31 0.16 1.03
CA GLN A 55 -9.19 0.93 -0.21
C GLN A 55 -7.73 1.34 -0.48
N LEU A 56 -7.01 1.81 0.55
CA LEU A 56 -5.58 2.11 0.43
C LEU A 56 -4.75 0.88 0.09
N VAL A 57 -5.04 -0.27 0.70
CA VAL A 57 -4.40 -1.54 0.35
C VAL A 57 -4.63 -1.87 -1.11
N SER A 58 -5.87 -1.85 -1.60
CA SER A 58 -6.23 -2.10 -3.01
C SER A 58 -5.42 -1.22 -3.97
N ILE A 59 -5.38 0.09 -3.71
CA ILE A 59 -4.60 1.05 -4.50
C ILE A 59 -3.09 0.72 -4.46
N LEU A 60 -2.56 0.31 -3.30
CA LEU A 60 -1.16 -0.04 -3.14
C LEU A 60 -0.80 -1.42 -3.70
N GLN A 61 -1.77 -2.33 -3.84
CA GLN A 61 -1.62 -3.56 -4.63
C GLN A 61 -1.45 -3.19 -6.10
N ASP A 62 -2.23 -2.24 -6.62
CA ASP A 62 -2.08 -1.80 -8.01
C ASP A 62 -0.70 -1.19 -8.29
N ALA A 63 -0.13 -0.49 -7.31
CA ALA A 63 1.20 0.11 -7.42
C ALA A 63 2.31 -0.94 -7.63
N VAL A 64 2.13 -2.16 -7.11
CA VAL A 64 3.09 -3.27 -7.23
C VAL A 64 2.72 -4.27 -8.32
N GLU A 65 1.45 -4.39 -8.70
CA GLU A 65 1.04 -5.30 -9.78
C GLU A 65 1.23 -4.67 -11.16
N ARG A 66 1.01 -3.35 -11.27
CA ARG A 66 1.00 -2.65 -12.56
C ARG A 66 1.59 -1.24 -12.51
N GLY A 67 2.23 -0.88 -11.39
CA GLY A 67 2.78 0.46 -11.16
C GLY A 67 4.29 0.46 -10.96
N THR A 68 4.77 1.47 -10.23
CA THR A 68 6.21 1.71 -10.01
C THR A 68 6.89 0.66 -9.13
N GLY A 69 6.13 -0.15 -8.39
CA GLY A 69 6.62 -1.20 -7.50
C GLY A 69 6.76 -2.59 -8.16
N THR A 70 6.50 -2.71 -9.46
CA THR A 70 6.43 -4.00 -10.17
C THR A 70 7.67 -4.89 -10.01
N ALA A 71 8.85 -4.29 -9.83
CA ALA A 71 10.08 -5.04 -9.58
C ALA A 71 10.03 -5.86 -8.27
N ALA A 72 9.33 -5.39 -7.24
CA ALA A 72 9.15 -6.15 -6.00
C ALA A 72 8.29 -7.40 -6.25
N ARG A 73 7.15 -7.24 -6.92
CA ARG A 73 6.20 -8.32 -7.24
C ARG A 73 6.85 -9.47 -8.02
N ARG A 74 7.75 -9.16 -8.97
CA ARG A 74 8.47 -10.16 -9.79
C ARG A 74 9.37 -11.10 -8.99
N ALA A 75 9.78 -10.71 -7.78
CA ALA A 75 10.69 -11.50 -6.93
C ALA A 75 9.97 -12.25 -5.80
N VAL A 76 8.65 -12.11 -5.67
CA VAL A 76 7.83 -12.73 -4.62
C VAL A 76 6.88 -13.76 -5.24
N GLN A 77 6.63 -14.87 -4.54
CA GLN A 77 5.76 -15.96 -4.99
C GLN A 77 4.32 -15.45 -5.27
N PRO A 78 3.70 -15.80 -6.41
CA PRO A 78 2.42 -15.23 -6.85
C PRO A 78 1.28 -15.29 -5.83
N GLU A 79 1.24 -16.31 -4.99
CA GLU A 79 0.25 -16.53 -3.94
C GLU A 79 0.38 -15.58 -2.75
N VAL A 80 1.54 -14.95 -2.55
CA VAL A 80 1.76 -14.01 -1.45
C VAL A 80 1.06 -12.69 -1.77
N PRO A 81 0.07 -12.26 -0.96
CA PRO A 81 -0.54 -10.94 -1.14
C PRO A 81 0.48 -9.84 -0.83
N LEU A 82 0.61 -8.86 -1.72
CA LEU A 82 1.64 -7.82 -1.66
C LEU A 82 1.03 -6.47 -2.02
N ALA A 83 1.30 -5.46 -1.20
CA ALA A 83 1.03 -4.07 -1.48
C ALA A 83 2.28 -3.24 -1.15
N GLY A 84 2.46 -2.07 -1.77
CA GLY A 84 3.61 -1.25 -1.43
C GLY A 84 3.71 0.06 -2.21
N LYS A 85 4.60 0.92 -1.74
CA LYS A 85 4.81 2.25 -2.34
C LYS A 85 6.28 2.56 -2.49
N THR A 86 6.61 3.12 -3.65
CA THR A 86 7.91 3.75 -3.93
C THR A 86 7.97 5.16 -3.36
N GLY A 87 9.13 5.55 -2.83
CA GLY A 87 9.50 6.92 -2.53
C GLY A 87 10.82 7.26 -3.22
N THR A 88 10.94 8.48 -3.74
CA THR A 88 12.19 9.03 -4.27
C THR A 88 12.23 10.49 -3.83
N THR A 89 13.31 10.92 -3.16
CA THR A 89 13.51 12.35 -2.85
C THR A 89 14.13 13.07 -4.05
N ASN A 90 14.18 14.41 -3.99
CA ASN A 90 14.80 15.21 -5.05
C ASN A 90 16.25 14.77 -5.29
N ASP A 91 16.72 14.94 -6.53
CA ASP A 91 18.07 14.58 -7.00
C ASP A 91 18.45 13.09 -6.82
N ASN A 92 17.46 12.22 -6.58
CA ASN A 92 17.66 10.80 -6.28
C ASN A 92 18.62 10.57 -5.11
N ALA A 93 18.59 11.47 -4.11
CA ALA A 93 19.45 11.36 -2.92
C ALA A 93 19.00 10.22 -1.99
N ASP A 94 17.70 9.98 -1.91
CA ASP A 94 17.09 8.88 -1.17
C ASP A 94 16.11 8.13 -2.07
N VAL A 95 16.24 6.81 -2.07
CA VAL A 95 15.27 5.91 -2.71
C VAL A 95 14.69 4.97 -1.67
N TRP A 96 13.37 4.89 -1.66
CA TRP A 96 12.60 4.11 -0.70
C TRP A 96 11.67 3.14 -1.41
N PHE A 97 11.47 1.99 -0.80
CA PHE A 97 10.31 1.18 -1.03
C PHE A 97 9.82 0.62 0.30
N VAL A 98 8.56 0.88 0.63
CA VAL A 98 7.89 0.25 1.76
C VAL A 98 6.84 -0.69 1.19
N GLY A 99 7.07 -1.98 1.39
CA GLY A 99 6.19 -3.05 0.98
C GLY A 99 5.65 -3.80 2.19
N PHE A 100 4.48 -4.39 2.01
CA PHE A 100 3.83 -5.15 3.07
C PHE A 100 2.89 -6.22 2.53
N THR A 101 2.63 -7.17 3.41
CA THR A 101 1.62 -8.22 3.35
C THR A 101 0.79 -8.12 4.64
N PRO A 102 -0.28 -8.91 4.84
CA PRO A 102 -1.03 -8.92 6.09
C PRO A 102 -0.19 -9.26 7.33
N ASN A 103 0.93 -9.98 7.18
CA ASN A 103 1.75 -10.44 8.31
C ASN A 103 3.20 -9.94 8.28
N LEU A 104 3.59 -9.12 7.31
CA LEU A 104 4.95 -8.60 7.18
C LEU A 104 4.92 -7.16 6.66
N VAL A 105 5.64 -6.26 7.31
CA VAL A 105 5.93 -4.91 6.80
C VAL A 105 7.42 -4.71 6.80
N ALA A 106 7.98 -4.25 5.69
CA ALA A 106 9.40 -3.92 5.61
C ALA A 106 9.63 -2.69 4.73
N GLY A 107 10.65 -1.92 5.07
CA GLY A 107 11.12 -0.80 4.27
C GLY A 107 12.56 -1.00 3.85
N VAL A 108 12.86 -0.68 2.60
CA VAL A 108 14.22 -0.60 2.07
C VAL A 108 14.49 0.86 1.74
N TRP A 109 15.59 1.37 2.28
CA TRP A 109 16.14 2.67 1.96
C TRP A 109 17.53 2.50 1.39
N LEU A 110 17.84 3.27 0.36
CA LEU A 110 19.20 3.49 -0.09
C LEU A 110 19.42 4.99 -0.20
N GLY A 111 20.61 5.39 0.23
CA GLY A 111 21.11 6.76 0.22
C GLY A 111 22.53 6.75 0.78
N PHE A 112 23.11 7.93 0.89
CA PHE A 112 24.43 8.10 1.50
C PHE A 112 24.30 8.86 2.81
N ASP A 113 25.23 8.65 3.74
CA ASP A 113 25.27 9.35 5.03
C ASP A 113 25.32 10.88 4.87
N ARG A 114 25.93 11.33 3.77
CA ARG A 114 25.88 12.73 3.33
C ARG A 114 25.01 12.81 2.07
N PRO A 115 23.97 13.67 2.03
CA PRO A 115 23.08 13.77 0.88
C PRO A 115 23.85 14.03 -0.41
N GLN A 116 23.78 13.08 -1.33
CA GLN A 116 24.33 13.18 -2.68
C GLN A 116 23.53 12.28 -3.60
N SER A 117 23.51 12.61 -4.89
CA SER A 117 22.78 11.80 -5.88
C SER A 117 23.34 10.38 -5.94
N ILE A 118 22.47 9.37 -5.87
CA ILE A 118 22.85 7.95 -5.96
C ILE A 118 23.38 7.64 -7.36
N ALA A 119 22.52 7.88 -8.36
CA ALA A 119 22.84 7.74 -9.76
C ALA A 119 21.71 8.37 -10.59
N ARG A 120 22.01 8.64 -11.87
CA ARG A 120 20.95 8.98 -12.83
C ARG A 120 20.00 7.79 -12.98
N GLY A 121 18.70 8.00 -12.76
CA GLY A 121 17.68 6.95 -12.85
C GLY A 121 17.57 6.06 -11.60
N ALA A 122 18.20 6.43 -10.49
CA ALA A 122 17.98 5.80 -9.20
C ALA A 122 16.59 6.19 -8.67
N PHE A 123 15.63 5.27 -8.75
CA PHE A 123 14.27 5.45 -8.25
C PHE A 123 13.95 4.34 -7.25
N GLY A 124 13.00 4.59 -6.35
CA GLY A 124 12.51 3.56 -5.42
C GLY A 124 12.09 2.27 -6.13
N GLY A 125 11.51 2.37 -7.32
CA GLY A 125 11.08 1.22 -8.12
C GLY A 125 12.20 0.42 -8.79
N THR A 126 13.37 1.04 -9.04
CA THR A 126 14.49 0.40 -9.75
C THR A 126 15.54 -0.18 -8.81
N LEU A 127 15.70 0.39 -7.61
CA LEU A 127 16.70 -0.02 -6.64
C LEU A 127 16.08 -0.66 -5.39
N ALA A 128 15.20 0.07 -4.69
CA ALA A 128 14.68 -0.38 -3.39
C ALA A 128 13.63 -1.51 -3.52
N ALA A 129 12.70 -1.40 -4.47
CA ALA A 129 11.64 -2.37 -4.72
C ALA A 129 12.16 -3.81 -5.02
N PRO A 130 13.12 -4.04 -5.93
CA PRO A 130 13.64 -5.39 -6.15
C PRO A 130 14.36 -5.97 -4.93
N ILE A 131 15.08 -5.15 -4.14
CA ILE A 131 15.73 -5.61 -2.90
C ILE A 131 14.67 -6.06 -1.90
N TRP A 132 13.59 -5.29 -1.73
CA TRP A 132 12.47 -5.68 -0.88
C TRP A 132 11.84 -6.99 -1.36
N GLY A 133 11.62 -7.13 -2.68
CA GLY A 133 11.05 -8.33 -3.27
C GLY A 133 11.91 -9.58 -3.02
N LEU A 134 13.24 -9.46 -3.17
CA LEU A 134 14.17 -10.55 -2.86
C LEU A 134 14.13 -10.94 -1.37
N PHE A 135 14.09 -9.95 -0.48
CA PHE A 135 13.95 -10.17 0.96
C PHE A 135 12.64 -10.89 1.29
N ALA A 136 11.50 -10.38 0.83
CA ALA A 136 10.20 -10.96 1.11
C ALA A 136 10.06 -12.36 0.49
N GLY A 137 10.49 -12.53 -0.76
CA GLY A 137 10.51 -13.84 -1.44
C GLY A 137 11.38 -14.86 -0.70
N ALA A 138 12.48 -14.43 -0.10
CA ALA A 138 13.29 -15.28 0.77
C ALA A 138 12.60 -15.61 2.10
N ALA A 139 11.95 -14.63 2.72
CA ALA A 139 11.23 -14.81 3.98
C ALA A 139 10.08 -15.82 3.84
N TYR A 140 9.29 -15.73 2.77
CA TYR A 140 8.16 -16.64 2.51
C TYR A 140 8.54 -18.07 2.10
N ARG A 141 9.85 -18.40 2.02
CA ARG A 141 10.26 -19.80 2.01
C ARG A 141 10.09 -20.48 3.37
N ASN A 142 10.06 -19.68 4.45
CA ASN A 142 9.98 -20.17 5.83
C ASN A 142 8.75 -19.64 6.58
N LEU A 143 8.11 -18.58 6.09
CA LEU A 143 6.89 -18.02 6.67
C LEU A 143 5.64 -18.62 6.01
N ALA A 144 4.59 -18.79 6.81
CA ALA A 144 3.27 -19.08 6.29
C ALA A 144 2.75 -17.90 5.44
N VAL A 145 2.26 -18.21 4.25
CA VAL A 145 1.61 -17.22 3.38
C VAL A 145 0.28 -16.81 4.03
N PRO A 146 0.07 -15.51 4.33
CA PRO A 146 -1.17 -15.06 4.92
C PRO A 146 -2.31 -15.09 3.90
N ALA A 147 -3.55 -15.21 4.38
CA ALA A 147 -4.72 -15.02 3.53
C ALA A 147 -4.74 -13.60 2.92
N PRO A 148 -5.21 -13.43 1.68
CA PRO A 148 -5.40 -12.09 1.10
C PRO A 148 -6.34 -11.23 1.95
N TRP A 149 -6.13 -9.91 1.92
CA TRP A 149 -7.07 -8.96 2.53
C TRP A 149 -8.47 -9.16 1.96
N GLN A 150 -9.46 -9.22 2.85
CA GLN A 150 -10.87 -9.31 2.47
C GLN A 150 -11.53 -7.93 2.60
N PRO A 151 -12.38 -7.53 1.65
CA PRO A 151 -13.11 -6.26 1.74
C PRO A 151 -14.04 -6.28 2.97
N PRO A 152 -13.91 -5.31 3.88
CA PRO A 152 -14.85 -5.18 4.99
C PRO A 152 -16.27 -4.83 4.50
N PRO A 153 -17.31 -5.07 5.33
CA PRO A 153 -18.68 -4.64 5.03
C PRO A 153 -18.78 -3.13 4.72
N GLY A 154 -19.73 -2.76 3.87
CA GLY A 154 -19.94 -1.37 3.43
C GLY A 154 -19.01 -0.91 2.30
N LEU A 155 -18.29 -1.83 1.67
CA LEU A 155 -17.59 -1.61 0.40
C LEU A 155 -18.32 -2.29 -0.76
N VAL A 156 -18.34 -1.61 -1.89
CA VAL A 156 -18.85 -2.13 -3.16
C VAL A 156 -17.71 -2.20 -4.19
N ALA A 157 -17.58 -3.35 -4.83
CA ALA A 157 -16.62 -3.55 -5.92
C ALA A 157 -17.23 -3.04 -7.22
N VAL A 158 -16.57 -2.09 -7.87
CA VAL A 158 -17.07 -1.44 -9.09
C VAL A 158 -16.04 -1.53 -10.19
N ARG A 159 -16.49 -1.98 -11.36
CA ARG A 159 -15.66 -1.96 -12.56
C ARG A 159 -15.63 -0.56 -13.13
N VAL A 160 -14.43 0.01 -13.24
CA VAL A 160 -14.19 1.37 -13.71
C VAL A 160 -13.33 1.38 -14.96
N ARG A 161 -13.52 2.38 -15.81
CA ARG A 161 -12.69 2.61 -16.99
C ARG A 161 -11.33 3.11 -16.59
N ARG A 162 -10.28 2.55 -17.21
CA ARG A 162 -8.90 2.92 -16.93
C ARG A 162 -8.57 4.37 -17.26
N ARG A 163 -9.24 4.95 -18.26
CA ARG A 163 -8.93 6.29 -18.77
C ARG A 163 -9.35 7.43 -17.81
N ASP A 164 -10.46 7.26 -17.10
CA ASP A 164 -11.12 8.35 -16.36
C ASP A 164 -11.66 7.94 -14.99
N GLY A 165 -11.51 6.67 -14.58
CA GLY A 165 -12.04 6.15 -13.31
C GLY A 165 -13.56 6.13 -13.24
N GLY A 166 -14.25 6.38 -14.36
CA GLY A 166 -15.70 6.37 -14.41
C GLY A 166 -16.28 4.94 -14.46
N TYR A 167 -17.55 4.81 -14.06
CA TYR A 167 -18.30 3.55 -14.13
C TYR A 167 -18.23 2.90 -15.53
N ALA A 168 -17.91 1.62 -15.58
CA ALA A 168 -17.87 0.82 -16.80
C ALA A 168 -18.97 -0.27 -16.80
N PRO A 169 -19.96 -0.20 -17.70
CA PRO A 169 -20.95 -1.26 -17.94
C PRO A 169 -20.33 -2.60 -18.34
N SER A 170 -21.03 -3.73 -18.16
CA SER A 170 -20.54 -5.10 -18.45
C SER A 170 -20.12 -5.31 -19.91
N ASP A 171 -20.81 -4.67 -20.82
CA ASP A 171 -20.62 -4.69 -22.27
C ASP A 171 -19.62 -3.65 -22.80
N SER A 172 -19.00 -2.86 -21.91
CA SER A 172 -18.00 -1.86 -22.28
C SER A 172 -16.78 -2.49 -22.96
N SER A 173 -16.41 -1.97 -24.13
CA SER A 173 -15.16 -2.32 -24.84
C SER A 173 -13.91 -1.66 -24.27
N ASP A 174 -14.06 -0.69 -23.35
CA ASP A 174 -12.93 0.00 -22.74
C ASP A 174 -12.06 -0.91 -21.87
N ALA A 175 -10.76 -0.58 -21.75
CA ALA A 175 -9.91 -1.18 -20.73
C ALA A 175 -10.44 -0.82 -19.33
N THR A 176 -10.66 -1.83 -18.49
CA THR A 176 -11.25 -1.67 -17.15
C THR A 176 -10.39 -2.29 -16.06
N TYR A 177 -10.65 -1.88 -14.82
CA TYR A 177 -10.17 -2.54 -13.61
C TYR A 177 -11.23 -2.42 -12.51
N THR A 178 -11.11 -3.23 -11.45
CA THR A 178 -12.00 -3.16 -10.29
C THR A 178 -11.43 -2.23 -9.24
N GLU A 179 -12.24 -1.32 -8.75
CA GLU A 179 -11.94 -0.46 -7.60
C GLU A 179 -13.01 -0.66 -6.53
N TYR A 180 -12.65 -0.44 -5.26
CA TYR A 180 -13.59 -0.55 -4.15
C TYR A 180 -14.01 0.85 -3.69
N PHE A 181 -15.31 1.04 -3.51
CA PHE A 181 -15.88 2.29 -3.04
C PHE A 181 -16.65 2.05 -1.75
N VAL A 182 -16.67 3.05 -0.87
CA VAL A 182 -17.65 3.07 0.22
C VAL A 182 -19.05 3.14 -0.41
N GLU A 183 -19.98 2.33 0.08
CA GLU A 183 -21.35 2.30 -0.43
C GLU A 183 -21.96 3.72 -0.50
N GLY A 184 -22.50 4.07 -1.66
CA GLY A 184 -23.05 5.39 -1.97
C GLY A 184 -22.05 6.42 -2.50
N SER A 185 -20.74 6.13 -2.50
CA SER A 185 -19.69 6.99 -3.08
C SER A 185 -19.23 6.57 -4.47
N GLU A 186 -19.68 5.41 -4.95
CA GLU A 186 -19.26 4.86 -6.22
C GLU A 186 -19.70 5.71 -7.42
N PRO A 187 -18.89 5.74 -8.50
CA PRO A 187 -19.34 6.32 -9.74
C PRO A 187 -20.54 5.53 -10.26
N THR A 188 -21.64 6.23 -10.55
CA THR A 188 -22.81 5.66 -11.22
C THR A 188 -22.84 6.06 -12.68
N ALA A 189 -23.52 5.26 -13.52
CA ALA A 189 -23.77 5.61 -14.91
C ALA A 189 -24.43 7.00 -15.08
N ARG A 190 -25.26 7.42 -14.10
CA ARG A 190 -25.94 8.73 -14.10
C ARG A 190 -25.07 9.89 -13.60
N GLY A 191 -24.19 9.67 -12.60
CA GLY A 191 -23.38 10.73 -12.00
C GLY A 191 -22.36 11.38 -12.95
N ILE A 192 -21.82 10.60 -13.90
CA ILE A 192 -20.88 11.10 -14.91
C ILE A 192 -21.60 11.97 -15.95
N ALA A 193 -22.80 11.56 -16.39
CA ALA A 193 -23.60 12.34 -17.34
C ALA A 193 -23.92 13.74 -16.79
N GLN A 194 -24.26 13.85 -15.51
CA GLN A 194 -24.51 15.14 -14.86
C GLN A 194 -23.23 16.01 -14.76
N ARG A 195 -22.08 15.42 -14.44
CA ARG A 195 -20.80 16.15 -14.28
C ARG A 195 -20.24 16.65 -15.63
N VAL A 196 -20.41 15.86 -16.70
CA VAL A 196 -20.08 16.23 -18.08
C VAL A 196 -21.03 17.32 -18.59
N MET A 197 -22.34 17.19 -18.38
CA MET A 197 -23.30 18.24 -18.75
C MET A 197 -23.10 19.55 -17.97
N ARG A 198 -22.65 19.49 -16.71
CA ARG A 198 -22.34 20.70 -15.92
C ARG A 198 -21.10 21.44 -16.43
N ARG A 199 -20.08 20.72 -16.93
CA ARG A 199 -18.93 21.32 -17.63
C ARG A 199 -19.31 21.93 -18.98
N LEU A 200 -20.23 21.33 -19.72
CA LEU A 200 -20.71 21.87 -21.00
C LEU A 200 -21.63 23.08 -20.83
N ARG A 201 -22.41 23.17 -19.75
CA ARG A 201 -23.24 24.37 -19.43
C ARG A 201 -22.43 25.59 -18.99
N LEU A 202 -21.17 25.41 -18.58
CA LEU A 202 -20.25 26.51 -18.24
C LEU A 202 -19.56 27.13 -19.47
N TRP A 203 -19.83 26.59 -20.66
CA TRP A 203 -19.31 27.08 -21.95
C TRP A 203 -20.48 27.36 -22.92
N SER A 204 -21.45 28.16 -22.46
CA SER A 204 -22.40 28.81 -23.36
C SER A 204 -22.00 30.29 -23.44
N PRO A 205 -21.54 30.81 -24.60
CA PRO A 205 -21.27 32.23 -24.72
C PRO A 205 -22.60 32.98 -24.55
N LEU A 206 -22.60 33.94 -23.62
CA LEU A 206 -23.64 34.95 -23.46
C LEU A 206 -23.92 35.57 -24.85
N ARG A 207 -25.19 35.60 -25.23
CA ARG A 207 -25.67 36.33 -26.40
C ARG A 207 -25.54 37.83 -26.20
#